data_AF-A0A127T5M7-F1
#
_entry.id   AF-A0A127T5M7-F1
#
_cell.length_a   1.000
_cell.length_b   1.000
_cell.length_c   1.000
_cell.angle_alpha   90.00
_cell.angle_beta   90.00
_cell.angle_gamma   90.00
#
_symmetry.space_group_name_H-M   'P 1'
#
loop_
_entity.id
_entity.type
_entity.pdbx_description
1 polymer ?
#
loop_
_entity_poly.entity_id
_entity_poly.type
_entity_poly.pdbx_seq_one_letter_code
_entity_poly.pdbx_strand_id
1 'polypeptide(L)'
;MSHRARHQLLALPGIIFLVLFPIILSLWIAFLWAKSEVNNQLRTFAQLALDKSELVIRQADLVSDAAERYQGQVCTPAHQKRMLNIIRGYLYINELIYARDNHFLCSSLIAPVNGYTIAPADYKREPNVSIYYYRDTPFFSGYKMTYMQRGNYVAVINPLFWSEVMSDDPTLQWGVYDTVTKTFFSLSKEASAATFSPLIHLKDLTVQRNGYLYATVYSTKRPIAAIVATSYQRLITHFYNHLIFALPAGILGSLVLLLLWLRIRQNYLSPKRKLQRALEKHQLCLYYQPIIDIKNVSALKRCYVGLVSRGK
;
A
#
# COMPACT_ATOMS: atom_id res chain seq x y z
N MET A 1 21.93 51.76 14.68
CA MET A 1 20.79 50.89 14.28
C MET A 1 20.37 50.05 15.47
N SER A 2 19.14 50.20 15.97
CA SER A 2 18.75 49.74 17.31
C SER A 2 18.58 48.22 17.41
N HIS A 3 19.00 47.63 18.54
CA HIS A 3 18.83 46.22 18.91
C HIS A 3 17.37 45.71 18.79
N ARG A 4 16.40 46.64 18.86
CA ARG A 4 14.96 46.40 18.73
C ARG A 4 14.56 45.94 17.32
N ALA A 5 15.15 46.53 16.28
CA ALA A 5 14.89 46.16 14.89
C ALA A 5 15.46 44.76 14.58
N ARG A 6 16.66 44.44 15.10
CA ARG A 6 17.30 43.12 14.96
C ARG A 6 16.50 41.99 15.62
N HIS A 7 15.94 42.22 16.81
CA HIS A 7 15.06 41.24 17.47
C HIS A 7 13.70 41.06 16.78
N GLN A 8 13.14 42.11 16.17
CA GLN A 8 11.90 41.99 15.38
C GLN A 8 12.14 41.26 14.05
N LEU A 9 13.28 41.50 13.40
CA LEU A 9 13.71 40.81 12.17
C LEU A 9 13.98 39.31 12.38
N LEU A 10 14.49 38.90 13.55
CA LEU A 10 14.69 37.48 13.91
C LEU A 10 13.42 36.79 14.44
N ALA A 11 12.44 37.55 14.96
CA ALA A 11 11.18 36.97 15.47
C ALA A 11 10.20 36.58 14.35
N LEU A 12 10.22 37.30 13.23
CA LEU A 12 9.40 37.02 12.05
C LEU A 12 9.58 35.58 11.50
N PRO A 13 10.80 35.12 11.17
CA PRO A 13 11.00 33.76 10.68
C PRO A 13 10.59 32.68 11.70
N GLY A 14 10.77 32.94 13.00
CA GLY A 14 10.34 32.03 14.06
C GLY A 14 8.81 31.86 14.13
N ILE A 15 8.05 32.94 13.94
CA ILE A 15 6.58 32.89 13.91
C ILE A 15 6.08 32.20 12.63
N ILE A 16 6.71 32.50 11.49
CA ILE A 16 6.38 31.83 10.22
C ILE A 16 6.59 30.33 10.35
N PHE A 17 7.71 29.89 10.93
CA PHE A 17 7.98 28.48 11.17
C PHE A 17 6.97 27.85 12.14
N LEU A 18 6.62 28.54 13.23
CA LEU A 18 5.62 28.06 14.21
C LEU A 18 4.25 27.80 13.57
N VAL A 19 3.84 28.63 12.61
CA VAL A 19 2.54 28.55 11.92
C VAL A 19 2.57 27.52 10.80
N LEU A 20 3.66 27.47 10.03
CA LEU A 20 3.78 26.54 8.90
C LEU A 20 4.04 25.10 9.34
N PHE A 21 4.72 24.90 10.47
CA PHE A 21 5.10 23.56 10.93
C PHE A 21 3.89 22.62 11.13
N PRO A 22 2.80 22.99 11.83
CA PRO A 22 1.62 22.15 11.95
C PRO A 22 0.96 21.81 10.61
N ILE A 23 0.98 22.74 9.66
CA ILE A 23 0.38 22.55 8.33
C ILE A 23 1.22 21.55 7.54
N ILE A 24 2.53 21.73 7.51
CA ILE A 24 3.47 20.81 6.84
C ILE A 24 3.38 19.41 7.47
N LEU A 25 3.37 19.33 8.80
CA LEU A 25 3.26 18.07 9.52
C LEU A 25 1.93 17.37 9.19
N SER A 26 0.84 18.12 9.12
CA SER A 26 -0.47 17.59 8.74
C SER A 26 -0.49 17.04 7.31
N LEU A 27 0.10 17.75 6.36
CA LEU A 27 0.23 17.28 4.98
C LEU A 27 1.07 15.99 4.91
N TRP A 28 2.15 15.94 5.69
CA TRP A 28 3.02 14.78 5.75
C TRP A 28 2.31 13.56 6.34
N ILE A 29 1.56 13.73 7.43
CA ILE A 29 0.74 12.66 8.04
C ILE A 29 -0.32 12.17 7.06
N ALA A 30 -1.04 13.08 6.38
CA ALA A 30 -2.05 12.72 5.40
C ALA A 30 -1.45 11.89 4.25
N PHE A 31 -0.26 12.24 3.79
CA PHE A 31 0.45 11.48 2.77
C PHE A 31 0.85 10.08 3.27
N LEU A 32 1.37 9.97 4.50
CA LEU A 32 1.72 8.68 5.10
C LEU A 32 0.49 7.78 5.26
N TRP A 33 -0.65 8.33 5.69
CA TRP A 33 -1.90 7.59 5.84
C TRP A 33 -2.44 7.10 4.49
N ALA A 34 -2.50 7.99 3.49
CA ALA A 34 -2.93 7.61 2.14
C ALA A 34 -2.04 6.49 1.56
N LYS A 35 -0.72 6.58 1.76
CA LYS A 35 0.21 5.53 1.32
C LYS A 35 0.00 4.21 2.05
N SER A 36 -0.18 4.26 3.37
CA SER A 36 -0.44 3.07 4.19
C SER A 36 -1.74 2.36 3.77
N GLU A 37 -2.80 3.13 3.54
CA GLU A 37 -4.11 2.61 3.14
C GLU A 37 -4.05 1.91 1.79
N VAL A 38 -3.50 2.57 0.75
CA VAL A 38 -3.36 1.97 -0.59
C VAL A 38 -2.51 0.70 -0.53
N ASN A 39 -1.40 0.72 0.21
CA ASN A 39 -0.55 -0.46 0.36
C ASN A 39 -1.27 -1.62 1.06
N ASN A 40 -2.10 -1.33 2.06
CA ASN A 40 -2.88 -2.33 2.77
C ASN A 40 -3.96 -2.96 1.87
N GLN A 41 -4.63 -2.14 1.04
CA GLN A 41 -5.59 -2.61 0.04
C GLN A 41 -4.93 -3.54 -0.99
N LEU A 42 -3.76 -3.14 -1.53
CA LEU A 42 -3.01 -3.98 -2.47
C LEU A 42 -2.59 -5.33 -1.85
N ARG A 43 -2.12 -5.32 -0.59
CA ARG A 43 -1.75 -6.55 0.12
C ARG A 43 -2.96 -7.45 0.35
N THR A 44 -4.10 -6.88 0.72
CA THR A 44 -5.35 -7.61 0.92
C THR A 44 -5.82 -8.26 -0.37
N PHE A 45 -5.76 -7.52 -1.49
CA PHE A 45 -6.09 -8.06 -2.80
C PHE A 45 -5.13 -9.19 -3.21
N ALA A 46 -3.82 -9.00 -3.02
CA ALA A 46 -2.82 -10.01 -3.31
C ALA A 46 -3.06 -11.30 -2.49
N GLN A 47 -3.40 -11.14 -1.21
CA GLN A 47 -3.75 -12.26 -0.33
C GLN A 47 -5.00 -12.99 -0.82
N LEU A 48 -6.04 -12.25 -1.22
CA LEU A 48 -7.27 -12.83 -1.74
C LEU A 48 -7.03 -13.58 -3.07
N ALA A 49 -6.17 -13.05 -3.94
CA ALA A 49 -5.75 -13.75 -5.16
C ALA A 49 -4.98 -15.05 -4.86
N LEU A 50 -4.12 -15.05 -3.83
CA LEU A 50 -3.42 -16.26 -3.38
C LEU A 50 -4.36 -17.30 -2.77
N ASP A 51 -5.29 -16.86 -1.92
CA ASP A 51 -6.28 -17.75 -1.31
C ASP A 51 -7.21 -18.37 -2.36
N LYS A 52 -7.58 -17.59 -3.39
CA LYS A 52 -8.30 -18.10 -4.56
C LYS A 52 -7.47 -19.13 -5.33
N SER A 53 -6.18 -18.84 -5.59
CA SER A 53 -5.29 -19.79 -6.24
C SER A 53 -5.19 -21.10 -5.45
N GLU A 54 -5.09 -21.04 -4.12
CA GLU A 54 -5.09 -22.25 -3.27
C GLU A 54 -6.38 -23.05 -3.41
N LEU A 55 -7.54 -22.38 -3.47
CA LEU A 55 -8.82 -23.04 -3.70
C LEU A 55 -8.87 -23.75 -5.06
N VAL A 56 -8.34 -23.12 -6.12
CA VAL A 56 -8.25 -23.72 -7.47
C VAL A 56 -7.37 -24.97 -7.44
N ILE A 57 -6.19 -24.90 -6.81
CA ILE A 57 -5.29 -26.06 -6.66
C ILE A 57 -5.98 -27.18 -5.90
N ARG A 58 -6.68 -26.85 -4.81
CA ARG A 58 -7.41 -27.83 -4.02
C ARG A 58 -8.51 -28.51 -4.84
N GLN A 59 -9.25 -27.78 -5.67
CA GLN A 59 -10.25 -28.40 -6.55
C GLN A 59 -9.60 -29.33 -7.57
N ALA A 60 -8.46 -28.93 -8.15
CA ALA A 60 -7.69 -29.76 -9.08
C ALA A 60 -7.22 -31.07 -8.43
N ASP A 61 -6.71 -30.99 -7.20
CA ASP A 61 -6.33 -32.16 -6.40
C ASP A 61 -7.54 -33.09 -6.16
N LEU A 62 -8.68 -32.53 -5.76
CA LEU A 62 -9.90 -33.30 -5.46
C LEU A 62 -10.50 -34.00 -6.68
N VAL A 63 -10.51 -33.36 -7.85
CA VAL A 63 -11.04 -33.98 -9.08
C VAL A 63 -10.16 -35.14 -9.54
N SER A 64 -8.84 -34.99 -9.50
CA SER A 64 -7.91 -36.06 -9.86
C SER A 64 -8.02 -37.23 -8.88
N ASP A 65 -8.05 -36.97 -7.57
CA ASP A 65 -8.22 -38.00 -6.54
C ASP A 65 -9.60 -38.72 -6.63
N ALA A 66 -10.64 -38.04 -7.10
CA ALA A 66 -11.95 -38.65 -7.33
C ALA A 66 -11.98 -39.53 -8.59
N ALA A 67 -11.20 -39.16 -9.61
CA ALA A 67 -11.13 -39.87 -10.87
C ALA A 67 -10.25 -41.12 -10.80
N GLU A 68 -9.15 -41.08 -10.05
CA GLU A 68 -8.30 -42.26 -9.77
C GLU A 68 -9.04 -43.44 -9.12
N ARG A 69 -10.20 -43.19 -8.49
CA ARG A 69 -11.03 -44.26 -7.90
C ARG A 69 -11.86 -45.04 -8.92
N TYR A 70 -11.81 -44.69 -10.19
CA TYR A 70 -12.55 -45.38 -11.23
C TYR A 70 -11.93 -46.76 -11.52
N GLN A 71 -12.74 -47.82 -11.44
CA GLN A 71 -12.29 -49.21 -11.61
C GLN A 71 -12.61 -49.83 -12.97
N GLY A 72 -13.23 -49.06 -13.89
CA GLY A 72 -13.59 -49.55 -15.22
C GLY A 72 -12.48 -49.36 -16.27
N GLN A 73 -12.78 -49.72 -17.52
CA GLN A 73 -11.87 -49.46 -18.63
C GLN A 73 -11.76 -47.96 -18.90
N VAL A 74 -10.52 -47.46 -18.89
CA VAL A 74 -10.17 -46.06 -19.19
C VAL A 74 -10.46 -45.72 -20.65
N CYS A 75 -10.70 -44.44 -20.92
CA CYS A 75 -11.06 -43.91 -22.24
C CYS A 75 -12.25 -44.57 -22.95
N THR A 76 -13.19 -45.13 -22.18
CA THR A 76 -14.51 -45.55 -22.67
C THR A 76 -15.55 -44.44 -22.46
N PRO A 77 -16.70 -44.47 -23.15
CA PRO A 77 -17.80 -43.52 -22.91
C PRO A 77 -18.26 -43.50 -21.44
N ALA A 78 -18.21 -44.65 -20.75
CA ALA A 78 -18.50 -44.74 -19.32
C ALA A 78 -17.48 -43.96 -18.46
N HIS A 79 -16.19 -44.08 -18.79
CA HIS A 79 -15.13 -43.31 -18.15
C HIS A 79 -15.27 -41.81 -18.39
N GLN A 80 -15.52 -41.38 -19.63
CA GLN A 80 -15.74 -39.97 -19.97
C GLN A 80 -16.94 -39.38 -19.24
N LYS A 81 -18.06 -40.11 -19.18
CA LYS A 81 -19.24 -39.72 -18.40
C LYS A 81 -18.92 -39.60 -16.91
N ARG A 82 -18.09 -40.48 -16.35
CA ARG A 82 -17.64 -40.39 -14.96
C ARG A 82 -16.79 -39.14 -14.73
N MET A 83 -15.81 -38.88 -15.59
CA MET A 83 -14.97 -37.67 -15.52
C MET A 83 -15.83 -36.40 -15.62
N LEU A 84 -16.76 -36.35 -16.57
CA LEU A 84 -17.69 -35.24 -16.73
C LEU A 84 -18.55 -35.00 -15.48
N ASN A 85 -19.06 -36.07 -14.86
CA ASN A 85 -19.84 -35.96 -13.63
C ASN A 85 -19.02 -35.46 -12.44
N ILE A 86 -17.73 -35.80 -12.37
CA ILE A 86 -16.83 -35.28 -11.34
C ILE A 86 -16.66 -33.77 -11.51
N ILE A 87 -16.27 -33.30 -12.71
CA ILE A 87 -15.96 -31.88 -12.92
C ILE A 87 -17.18 -30.96 -12.76
N ARG A 88 -18.40 -31.46 -13.00
CA ARG A 88 -19.65 -30.70 -12.76
C ARG A 88 -19.85 -30.24 -11.32
N GLY A 89 -19.17 -30.86 -10.36
CA GLY A 89 -19.18 -30.43 -8.95
C GLY A 89 -18.20 -29.31 -8.61
N TYR A 90 -17.38 -28.85 -9.57
CA TYR A 90 -16.28 -27.93 -9.33
C TYR A 90 -16.32 -26.75 -10.30
N LEU A 91 -16.16 -25.55 -9.77
CA LEU A 91 -16.33 -24.31 -10.54
C LEU A 91 -15.11 -23.97 -11.42
N TYR A 92 -13.90 -24.33 -10.98
CA TYR A 92 -12.67 -23.86 -11.61
C TYR A 92 -12.00 -24.89 -12.52
N ILE A 93 -12.62 -26.05 -12.70
CA ILE A 93 -12.10 -27.14 -13.53
C ILE A 93 -12.91 -27.18 -14.82
N ASN A 94 -12.28 -26.83 -15.93
CA ASN A 94 -12.91 -26.82 -17.25
C ASN A 94 -13.07 -28.22 -17.81
N GLU A 95 -12.06 -29.07 -17.60
CA GLU A 95 -12.06 -30.43 -18.10
C GLU A 95 -11.13 -31.33 -17.29
N LEU A 96 -11.35 -32.63 -17.37
CA LEU A 96 -10.45 -33.65 -16.84
C LEU A 96 -9.95 -34.54 -17.98
N ILE A 97 -8.64 -34.75 -18.03
CA ILE A 97 -7.96 -35.58 -19.03
C ILE A 97 -7.32 -36.77 -18.33
N TYR A 98 -7.45 -37.95 -18.91
CA TYR A 98 -6.66 -39.12 -18.54
C TYR A 98 -5.38 -39.15 -19.38
N ALA A 99 -4.26 -39.27 -18.68
CA ALA A 99 -2.93 -39.28 -19.23
C ALA A 99 -2.16 -40.49 -18.70
N ARG A 100 -1.25 -41.00 -19.53
CA ARG A 100 -0.19 -41.91 -19.10
C ARG A 100 1.12 -41.18 -19.29
N ASP A 101 1.78 -40.85 -18.19
CA ASP A 101 2.96 -39.98 -18.18
C ASP A 101 2.66 -38.63 -18.87
N ASN A 102 3.37 -38.28 -19.94
CA ASN A 102 3.15 -37.06 -20.73
C ASN A 102 2.22 -37.27 -21.95
N HIS A 103 1.56 -38.42 -22.05
CA HIS A 103 0.70 -38.75 -23.18
C HIS A 103 -0.78 -38.70 -22.78
N PHE A 104 -1.49 -37.70 -23.29
CA PHE A 104 -2.89 -37.42 -22.97
C PHE A 104 -3.78 -38.21 -23.93
N LEU A 105 -4.58 -39.12 -23.39
CA LEU A 105 -5.30 -40.12 -24.18
C LEU A 105 -6.74 -39.70 -24.46
N CYS A 106 -7.46 -39.26 -23.43
CA CYS A 106 -8.85 -38.88 -23.55
C CYS A 106 -9.23 -37.86 -22.49
N SER A 107 -10.20 -37.03 -22.79
CA SER A 107 -10.78 -36.06 -21.88
C SER A 107 -12.25 -36.39 -21.58
N SER A 108 -12.88 -35.60 -20.72
CA SER A 108 -14.30 -35.77 -20.42
C SER A 108 -15.23 -35.52 -21.61
N LEU A 109 -14.75 -34.86 -22.68
CA LEU A 109 -15.52 -34.53 -23.87
C LEU A 109 -15.01 -35.22 -25.14
N ILE A 110 -13.70 -35.36 -25.33
CA ILE A 110 -13.10 -35.87 -26.57
C ILE A 110 -12.08 -36.98 -26.30
N ALA A 111 -11.88 -37.85 -27.28
CA ALA A 111 -10.83 -38.88 -27.26
C ALA A 111 -10.10 -38.88 -28.60
N PRO A 112 -8.98 -38.16 -28.74
CA PRO A 112 -8.19 -38.17 -29.97
C PRO A 112 -7.69 -39.58 -30.29
N VAL A 113 -7.75 -39.99 -31.56
CA VAL A 113 -7.41 -41.36 -32.01
C VAL A 113 -5.99 -41.78 -31.57
N ASN A 114 -5.02 -40.87 -31.67
CA ASN A 114 -3.62 -41.12 -31.34
C ASN A 114 -3.18 -40.50 -30.01
N GLY A 115 -4.12 -39.97 -29.20
CA GLY A 115 -3.80 -39.12 -28.06
C GLY A 115 -3.00 -37.87 -28.45
N TYR A 116 -2.37 -37.24 -27.47
CA TYR A 116 -1.53 -36.05 -27.63
C TYR A 116 -0.38 -36.08 -26.62
N THR A 117 0.86 -35.98 -27.09
CA THR A 117 2.03 -35.91 -26.21
C THR A 117 2.35 -34.46 -25.88
N ILE A 118 2.24 -34.08 -24.61
CA ILE A 118 2.55 -32.73 -24.15
C ILE A 118 4.06 -32.52 -23.98
N ALA A 119 4.53 -31.31 -24.27
CA ALA A 119 5.90 -30.89 -23.97
C ALA A 119 6.19 -30.99 -22.46
N PRO A 120 7.47 -31.04 -22.04
CA PRO A 120 7.82 -31.13 -20.62
C PRO A 120 7.11 -30.10 -19.73
N ALA A 121 6.79 -30.53 -18.51
CA ALA A 121 6.15 -29.70 -17.50
C ALA A 121 7.04 -28.53 -17.09
N ASP A 122 6.43 -27.36 -16.88
CA ASP A 122 7.15 -26.18 -16.40
C ASP A 122 7.51 -26.31 -14.92
N TYR A 123 6.64 -26.98 -14.16
CA TYR A 123 6.84 -27.25 -12.73
C TYR A 123 6.55 -28.72 -12.42
N LYS A 124 7.40 -29.31 -11.58
CA LYS A 124 7.23 -30.68 -11.07
C LYS A 124 7.35 -30.67 -9.56
N ARG A 125 6.49 -31.43 -8.89
CA ARG A 125 6.52 -31.65 -7.44
C ARG A 125 6.30 -33.12 -7.12
N GLU A 126 7.14 -33.65 -6.25
CA GLU A 126 7.00 -35.00 -5.71
C GLU A 126 5.66 -35.17 -4.97
N PRO A 127 5.03 -36.37 -5.01
CA PRO A 127 5.52 -37.58 -5.69
C PRO A 127 5.12 -37.69 -7.19
N ASN A 128 4.08 -36.98 -7.65
CA ASN A 128 3.53 -37.20 -9.00
C ASN A 128 2.74 -36.00 -9.55
N VAL A 129 3.12 -34.77 -9.20
CA VAL A 129 2.47 -33.55 -9.67
C VAL A 129 3.31 -32.91 -10.77
N SER A 130 2.68 -32.65 -11.93
CA SER A 130 3.28 -31.92 -13.05
C SER A 130 2.34 -30.82 -13.50
N ILE A 131 2.85 -29.60 -13.68
CA ILE A 131 2.05 -28.45 -14.09
C ILE A 131 2.60 -27.90 -15.41
N TYR A 132 1.69 -27.66 -16.36
CA TYR A 132 1.97 -27.11 -17.66
C TYR A 132 1.21 -25.79 -17.81
N TYR A 133 1.93 -24.68 -17.92
CA TYR A 133 1.38 -23.34 -18.00
C TYR A 133 1.14 -22.93 -19.45
N TYR A 134 -0.01 -22.30 -19.72
CA TYR A 134 -0.34 -21.68 -21.01
C TYR A 134 -0.13 -22.58 -22.24
N ARG A 135 -0.50 -23.86 -22.15
CA ARG A 135 -0.39 -24.79 -23.28
C ARG A 135 -1.64 -24.73 -24.16
N ASP A 136 -1.43 -24.66 -25.47
CA ASP A 136 -2.47 -24.88 -26.48
C ASP A 136 -2.40 -26.36 -26.88
N THR A 137 -3.50 -27.08 -26.67
CA THR A 137 -3.56 -28.52 -26.94
C THR A 137 -4.82 -28.83 -27.75
N PRO A 138 -4.88 -29.98 -28.45
CA PRO A 138 -6.09 -30.38 -29.19
C PRO A 138 -7.36 -30.47 -28.34
N PHE A 139 -7.24 -30.59 -27.01
CA PHE A 139 -8.37 -30.59 -26.09
C PHE A 139 -9.02 -29.20 -25.91
N PHE A 140 -8.25 -28.13 -26.08
CA PHE A 140 -8.69 -26.72 -25.98
C PHE A 140 -8.04 -25.87 -27.06
N SER A 141 -8.29 -26.21 -28.33
CA SER A 141 -7.67 -25.53 -29.47
C SER A 141 -7.92 -24.02 -29.46
N GLY A 142 -6.85 -23.24 -29.52
CA GLY A 142 -6.91 -21.77 -29.55
C GLY A 142 -7.03 -21.11 -28.16
N TYR A 143 -7.08 -21.90 -27.09
CA TYR A 143 -7.10 -21.41 -25.71
C TYR A 143 -5.90 -21.95 -24.94
N LYS A 144 -5.02 -21.05 -24.51
CA LYS A 144 -3.85 -21.41 -23.70
C LYS A 144 -4.29 -21.70 -22.26
N MET A 145 -4.39 -22.98 -21.91
CA MET A 145 -4.87 -23.42 -20.61
C MET A 145 -3.72 -23.81 -19.68
N THR A 146 -4.00 -23.88 -18.37
CA THR A 146 -3.13 -24.51 -17.39
C THR A 146 -3.56 -25.96 -17.20
N TYR A 147 -2.61 -26.88 -17.25
CA TYR A 147 -2.85 -28.32 -17.05
C TYR A 147 -2.14 -28.73 -15.77
N MET A 148 -2.89 -29.22 -14.79
CA MET A 148 -2.35 -29.72 -13.53
C MET A 148 -2.54 -31.23 -13.47
N GLN A 149 -1.47 -31.97 -13.73
CA GLN A 149 -1.42 -33.41 -13.67
C GLN A 149 -1.09 -33.88 -12.26
N ARG A 150 -1.87 -34.86 -11.79
CA ARG A 150 -1.63 -35.61 -10.57
C ARG A 150 -1.94 -37.08 -10.85
N GLY A 151 -0.91 -37.92 -10.80
CA GLY A 151 -1.03 -39.31 -11.25
C GLY A 151 -1.36 -39.40 -12.74
N ASN A 152 -2.40 -40.15 -13.07
CA ASN A 152 -2.87 -40.35 -14.44
C ASN A 152 -3.98 -39.38 -14.86
N TYR A 153 -4.32 -38.39 -14.04
CA TYR A 153 -5.35 -37.41 -14.36
C TYR A 153 -4.82 -35.99 -14.37
N VAL A 154 -5.32 -35.21 -15.32
CA VAL A 154 -4.91 -33.84 -15.58
C VAL A 154 -6.13 -32.95 -15.53
N ALA A 155 -6.16 -32.05 -14.56
CA ALA A 155 -7.18 -31.02 -14.46
C ALA A 155 -6.83 -29.84 -15.38
N VAL A 156 -7.76 -29.47 -16.25
CA VAL A 156 -7.62 -28.32 -17.16
C VAL A 156 -8.27 -27.10 -16.52
N ILE A 157 -7.51 -26.03 -16.40
CA ILE A 157 -7.87 -24.82 -15.66
C ILE A 157 -7.64 -23.61 -16.55
N ASN A 158 -8.64 -22.73 -16.65
CA ASN A 158 -8.45 -21.43 -17.29
C ASN A 158 -7.49 -20.56 -16.47
N PRO A 159 -6.40 -20.00 -17.06
CA PRO A 159 -5.44 -19.16 -16.35
C PRO A 159 -6.05 -17.96 -15.61
N LEU A 160 -7.24 -17.49 -15.98
CA LEU A 160 -7.93 -16.40 -15.29
C LEU A 160 -8.48 -16.83 -13.91
N PHE A 161 -8.83 -18.12 -13.75
CA PHE A 161 -9.46 -18.60 -12.51
C PHE A 161 -8.52 -18.55 -11.30
N TRP A 162 -7.21 -18.64 -11.50
CA TRP A 162 -6.22 -18.58 -10.42
C TRP A 162 -6.32 -17.30 -9.58
N SER A 163 -6.41 -16.15 -10.24
CA SER A 163 -6.12 -14.86 -9.59
C SER A 163 -7.18 -13.77 -9.81
N GLU A 164 -8.16 -13.99 -10.69
CA GLU A 164 -9.18 -12.98 -10.96
C GLU A 164 -10.10 -12.77 -9.75
N VAL A 165 -9.99 -11.60 -9.13
CA VAL A 165 -10.82 -11.20 -8.00
C VAL A 165 -11.60 -9.97 -8.45
N MET A 166 -12.90 -9.90 -8.11
CA MET A 166 -13.71 -8.73 -8.41
C MET A 166 -13.12 -7.50 -7.71
N SER A 167 -12.84 -6.47 -8.50
CA SER A 167 -12.32 -5.19 -8.03
C SER A 167 -13.17 -4.06 -8.61
N ASP A 168 -13.31 -2.98 -7.84
CA ASP A 168 -13.88 -1.72 -8.34
C ASP A 168 -12.85 -0.90 -9.14
N ASP A 169 -11.58 -1.33 -9.13
CA ASP A 169 -10.47 -0.65 -9.79
C ASP A 169 -10.17 -1.24 -11.17
N PRO A 170 -10.49 -0.51 -12.26
CA PRO A 170 -10.18 -0.97 -13.62
C PRO A 170 -8.69 -0.85 -13.96
N THR A 171 -7.89 -0.12 -13.16
CA THR A 171 -6.44 0.07 -13.36
C THR A 171 -5.60 -0.96 -12.63
N LEU A 172 -6.24 -1.86 -11.87
CA LEU A 172 -5.55 -2.87 -11.10
C LEU A 172 -4.93 -3.90 -12.05
N GLN A 173 -3.63 -4.07 -11.91
CA GLN A 173 -2.88 -5.10 -12.62
C GLN A 173 -2.39 -6.11 -11.61
N TRP A 174 -2.51 -7.40 -11.89
CA TRP A 174 -2.03 -8.42 -10.98
C TRP A 174 -1.52 -9.64 -11.71
N GLY A 175 -0.70 -10.41 -11.01
CA GLY A 175 -0.18 -11.67 -11.50
C GLY A 175 0.15 -12.60 -10.36
N VAL A 176 -0.02 -13.89 -10.59
CA VAL A 176 0.42 -14.95 -9.69
C VAL A 176 1.48 -15.76 -10.40
N TYR A 177 2.58 -15.97 -9.70
CA TYR A 177 3.76 -16.65 -10.23
C TYR A 177 4.27 -17.73 -9.27
N ASP A 178 4.97 -18.67 -9.86
CA ASP A 178 5.68 -19.72 -9.15
C ASP A 178 7.03 -19.16 -8.67
N THR A 179 7.31 -19.28 -7.38
CA THR A 179 8.53 -18.73 -6.76
C THR A 179 9.79 -19.53 -7.08
N VAL A 180 9.64 -20.79 -7.53
CA VAL A 180 10.75 -21.66 -7.95
C VAL A 180 11.16 -21.34 -9.38
N THR A 181 10.22 -21.39 -10.32
CA THR A 181 10.49 -21.13 -11.76
C THR A 181 10.58 -19.64 -12.07
N LYS A 182 10.03 -18.79 -11.19
CA LYS A 182 9.86 -17.33 -11.38
C LYS A 182 9.05 -16.99 -12.63
N THR A 183 8.11 -17.86 -12.99
CA THR A 183 7.23 -17.67 -14.14
C THR A 183 5.79 -17.41 -13.69
N PHE A 184 5.14 -16.45 -14.35
CA PHE A 184 3.72 -16.21 -14.16
C PHE A 184 2.90 -17.35 -14.78
N PHE A 185 1.92 -17.83 -14.03
CA PHE A 185 0.93 -18.79 -14.53
C PHE A 185 -0.48 -18.19 -14.60
N SER A 186 -0.66 -16.99 -14.05
CA SER A 186 -1.87 -16.19 -14.15
C SER A 186 -1.51 -14.72 -14.17
N LEU A 187 -2.09 -13.97 -15.08
CA LEU A 187 -1.93 -12.52 -15.24
C LEU A 187 -3.31 -11.93 -15.52
N SER A 188 -3.57 -10.74 -14.99
CA SER A 188 -4.75 -9.96 -15.36
C SER A 188 -4.64 -9.50 -16.81
N LYS A 189 -5.78 -9.14 -17.41
CA LYS A 189 -5.85 -8.74 -18.83
C LYS A 189 -4.91 -7.58 -19.18
N GLU A 190 -4.79 -6.61 -18.26
CA GLU A 190 -3.96 -5.42 -18.43
C GLU A 190 -2.50 -5.63 -17.96
N ALA A 191 -2.21 -6.77 -17.32
CA ALA A 191 -0.86 -7.09 -16.85
C ALA A 191 -0.06 -7.83 -17.93
N SER A 192 1.22 -7.48 -18.07
CA SER A 192 2.15 -8.19 -18.95
C SER A 192 3.28 -8.82 -18.16
N ALA A 193 3.67 -10.04 -18.54
CA ALA A 193 4.83 -10.72 -17.96
C ALA A 193 6.11 -9.88 -18.11
N ALA A 194 6.28 -9.17 -19.23
CA ALA A 194 7.44 -8.32 -19.47
C ALA A 194 7.58 -7.19 -18.45
N THR A 195 6.45 -6.60 -18.04
CA THR A 195 6.42 -5.53 -17.02
C THR A 195 6.66 -6.08 -15.61
N PHE A 196 6.09 -7.26 -15.32
CA PHE A 196 6.06 -7.81 -13.96
C PHE A 196 7.28 -8.68 -13.61
N SER A 197 7.87 -9.40 -14.57
CA SER A 197 9.02 -10.30 -14.33
C SER A 197 10.24 -9.60 -13.70
N PRO A 198 10.62 -8.37 -14.10
CA PRO A 198 11.71 -7.65 -13.45
C PRO A 198 11.44 -7.34 -11.96
N LEU A 199 10.17 -7.31 -11.55
CA LEU A 199 9.76 -6.96 -10.19
C LEU A 199 9.80 -8.15 -9.23
N ILE A 200 9.80 -9.39 -9.74
CA ILE A 200 9.93 -10.61 -8.93
C ILE A 200 11.24 -10.60 -8.11
N HIS A 201 12.29 -9.96 -8.62
CA HIS A 201 13.59 -9.89 -7.96
C HIS A 201 13.68 -8.84 -6.86
N LEU A 202 12.72 -7.91 -6.80
CA LEU A 202 12.70 -6.86 -5.79
C LEU A 202 12.08 -7.45 -4.50
N LYS A 203 12.93 -7.67 -3.49
CA LYS A 203 12.50 -8.10 -2.15
C LYS A 203 11.61 -7.07 -1.44
N ASP A 204 11.53 -5.85 -1.95
CA ASP A 204 10.75 -4.78 -1.35
C ASP A 204 9.25 -5.00 -1.56
N LEU A 205 8.54 -5.09 -0.45
CA LEU A 205 7.09 -5.30 -0.39
C LEU A 205 6.28 -4.16 -1.01
N THR A 206 6.90 -2.99 -1.25
CA THR A 206 6.27 -1.83 -1.87
C THR A 206 7.29 -1.01 -2.67
N VAL A 207 7.33 -1.20 -3.99
CA VAL A 207 8.19 -0.40 -4.88
C VAL A 207 7.32 0.61 -5.63
N GLN A 208 7.80 1.84 -5.77
CA GLN A 208 7.22 2.81 -6.69
C GLN A 208 8.06 2.79 -7.97
N ARG A 209 7.47 2.39 -9.09
CA ARG A 209 8.19 2.36 -10.39
C ARG A 209 7.23 2.68 -11.54
N ASN A 210 7.68 3.53 -12.45
CA ASN A 210 6.95 3.90 -13.67
C ASN A 210 5.51 4.42 -13.41
N GLY A 211 5.29 5.11 -12.29
CA GLY A 211 3.96 5.62 -11.94
C GLY A 211 3.00 4.57 -11.37
N TYR A 212 3.50 3.40 -10.97
CA TYR A 212 2.73 2.36 -10.29
C TYR A 212 3.28 2.08 -8.89
N LEU A 213 2.37 1.70 -7.99
CA LEU A 213 2.68 1.15 -6.68
C LEU A 213 2.45 -0.35 -6.72
N TYR A 214 3.47 -1.10 -6.34
CA TYR A 214 3.44 -2.56 -6.34
C TYR A 214 3.31 -3.10 -4.92
N ALA A 215 2.63 -4.22 -4.74
CA ALA A 215 2.69 -5.02 -3.53
C ALA A 215 2.86 -6.50 -3.90
N THR A 216 3.79 -7.17 -3.22
CA THR A 216 4.03 -8.60 -3.39
C THR A 216 3.72 -9.33 -2.08
N VAL A 217 2.96 -10.41 -2.17
CA VAL A 217 2.64 -11.30 -1.05
C VAL A 217 3.07 -12.72 -1.42
N TYR A 218 3.70 -13.41 -0.48
CA TYR A 218 4.18 -14.78 -0.65
C TYR A 218 3.24 -15.73 0.08
N SER A 219 2.91 -16.86 -0.55
CA SER A 219 2.13 -17.91 0.11
C SER A 219 2.97 -18.62 1.17
N THR A 220 2.36 -18.92 2.31
CA THR A 220 2.96 -19.74 3.37
C THR A 220 2.75 -21.24 3.15
N LYS A 221 1.82 -21.61 2.26
CA LYS A 221 1.42 -23.01 2.04
C LYS A 221 2.10 -23.65 0.84
N ARG A 222 2.38 -22.85 -0.19
CA ARG A 222 2.90 -23.32 -1.49
C ARG A 222 3.95 -22.35 -2.02
N PRO A 223 4.84 -22.79 -2.92
CA PRO A 223 5.87 -21.93 -3.50
C PRO A 223 5.28 -21.00 -4.58
N ILE A 224 4.24 -20.24 -4.25
CA ILE A 224 3.58 -19.27 -5.13
C ILE A 224 3.54 -17.90 -4.48
N ALA A 225 3.51 -16.85 -5.29
CA ALA A 225 3.39 -15.48 -4.83
C ALA A 225 2.48 -14.67 -5.77
N ALA A 226 1.79 -13.69 -5.20
CA ALA A 226 0.98 -12.74 -5.94
C ALA A 226 1.65 -11.37 -5.91
N ILE A 227 1.62 -10.69 -7.05
CA ILE A 227 2.06 -9.31 -7.20
C ILE A 227 0.90 -8.51 -7.79
N VAL A 228 0.66 -7.34 -7.21
CA VAL A 228 -0.44 -6.45 -7.57
C VAL A 228 0.14 -5.06 -7.77
N ALA A 229 -0.34 -4.35 -8.77
CA ALA A 229 0.04 -3.00 -9.11
C ALA A 229 -1.20 -2.12 -9.27
N THR A 230 -1.11 -0.89 -8.79
CA THR A 230 -2.10 0.17 -9.02
C THR A 230 -1.43 1.44 -9.50
N SER A 231 -2.15 2.26 -10.26
CA SER A 231 -1.69 3.58 -10.70
C SER A 231 -1.44 4.50 -9.50
N TYR A 232 -0.37 5.30 -9.58
CA TYR A 232 -0.05 6.34 -8.59
C TYR A 232 -1.13 7.42 -8.48
N GLN A 233 -1.95 7.60 -9.53
CA GLN A 233 -3.11 8.50 -9.47
C GLN A 233 -4.06 8.13 -8.32
N ARG A 234 -4.21 6.84 -8.00
CA ARG A 234 -5.05 6.41 -6.88
C ARG A 234 -4.51 6.89 -5.53
N LEU A 235 -3.19 6.89 -5.35
CA LEU A 235 -2.56 7.47 -4.16
C LEU A 235 -2.87 8.96 -4.06
N ILE A 236 -2.78 9.68 -5.18
CA ILE A 236 -3.10 11.12 -5.23
C ILE A 236 -4.57 11.36 -4.85
N THR A 237 -5.51 10.59 -5.41
CA THR A 237 -6.94 10.71 -5.08
C THR A 237 -7.21 10.43 -3.59
N HIS A 238 -6.65 9.36 -3.04
CA HIS A 238 -6.77 9.07 -1.61
C HIS A 238 -6.08 10.12 -0.73
N PHE A 239 -4.97 10.70 -1.18
CA PHE A 239 -4.31 11.80 -0.51
C PHE A 239 -5.20 13.04 -0.44
N TYR A 240 -5.84 13.44 -1.55
CA TYR A 240 -6.80 14.55 -1.56
C TYR A 240 -7.98 14.31 -0.62
N ASN A 241 -8.51 13.09 -0.54
CA ASN A 241 -9.60 12.76 0.39
C ASN A 241 -9.16 12.92 1.86
N HIS A 242 -7.94 12.52 2.21
CA HIS A 242 -7.40 12.74 3.56
C HIS A 242 -7.07 14.21 3.83
N LEU A 243 -6.70 14.97 2.79
CA LEU A 243 -6.35 16.39 2.87
C LEU A 243 -7.54 17.25 3.35
N ILE A 244 -8.77 16.87 2.97
CA ILE A 244 -10.01 17.54 3.40
C ILE A 244 -10.13 17.56 4.93
N PHE A 245 -9.68 16.51 5.61
CA PHE A 245 -9.74 16.41 7.07
C PHE A 245 -8.45 16.90 7.74
N ALA A 246 -7.30 16.62 7.14
CA ALA A 246 -6.00 16.95 7.71
C ALA A 246 -5.74 18.48 7.70
N LEU A 247 -5.98 19.16 6.58
CA LEU A 247 -5.69 20.60 6.48
C LEU A 247 -6.41 21.45 7.53
N PRO A 248 -7.73 21.31 7.76
CA PRO A 248 -8.41 22.04 8.83
C PRO A 248 -7.81 21.76 10.21
N ALA A 249 -7.42 20.51 10.50
CA ALA A 249 -6.77 20.16 11.75
C ALA A 249 -5.40 20.85 11.90
N GLY A 250 -4.59 20.91 10.83
CA GLY A 250 -3.32 21.65 10.81
C GLY A 250 -3.51 23.15 11.00
N ILE A 251 -4.53 23.75 10.38
CA ILE A 251 -4.87 25.18 10.52
C ILE A 251 -5.30 25.50 11.95
N LEU A 252 -6.17 24.67 12.55
CA LEU A 252 -6.60 24.82 13.94
C LEU A 252 -5.42 24.67 14.91
N GLY A 253 -4.54 23.68 14.69
CA GLY A 253 -3.33 23.51 15.49
C GLY A 253 -2.39 24.72 15.41
N SER A 254 -2.21 25.27 14.22
CA SER A 254 -1.45 26.51 14.02
C SER A 254 -2.07 27.71 14.74
N LEU A 255 -3.39 27.88 14.67
CA LEU A 255 -4.11 28.94 15.39
C LEU A 255 -3.91 28.82 16.92
N VAL A 256 -3.98 27.60 17.47
CA VAL A 256 -3.75 27.35 18.90
C VAL A 256 -2.32 27.69 19.30
N LEU A 257 -1.31 27.26 18.53
CA LEU A 257 0.10 27.60 18.79
C LEU A 257 0.35 29.10 18.71
N LEU A 258 -0.24 29.78 17.73
CA LEU A 258 -0.14 31.23 17.59
C LEU A 258 -0.77 31.94 18.79
N LEU A 259 -1.95 31.53 19.24
CA LEU A 259 -2.63 32.08 20.42
C LEU A 259 -1.80 31.85 21.70
N LEU A 260 -1.25 30.65 21.88
CA LEU A 260 -0.35 30.34 23.00
C LEU A 260 0.89 31.23 22.98
N TRP A 261 1.53 31.37 21.81
CA TRP A 261 2.69 32.25 21.64
C TRP A 261 2.35 33.71 21.97
N LEU A 262 1.21 34.22 21.49
CA LEU A 262 0.75 35.57 21.79
C LEU A 262 0.51 35.78 23.29
N ARG A 263 -0.16 34.82 23.95
CA ARG A 263 -0.42 34.86 25.40
C ARG A 263 0.86 34.82 26.21
N ILE A 264 1.81 33.96 25.83
CA ILE A 264 3.13 33.86 26.45
C ILE A 264 3.90 35.18 26.27
N ARG A 265 3.93 35.73 25.06
CA ARG A 265 4.61 36.99 24.73
C ARG A 265 4.02 38.17 25.50
N GLN A 266 2.70 38.29 25.56
CA GLN A 266 2.01 39.32 26.37
C GLN A 266 2.40 39.20 27.85
N ASN A 267 2.39 37.98 28.39
CA ASN A 267 2.77 37.72 29.77
C ASN A 267 4.25 38.03 30.06
N TYR A 268 5.17 37.79 29.12
CA TYR A 268 6.59 38.13 29.27
C TYR A 268 6.87 39.63 29.13
N LEU A 269 6.12 40.34 28.28
CA LEU A 269 6.28 41.78 28.06
C LEU A 269 5.46 42.64 29.04
N SER A 270 4.73 42.02 29.97
CA SER A 270 3.89 42.73 30.93
C SER A 270 4.70 43.74 31.76
N PRO A 271 4.14 44.94 32.04
CA PRO A 271 4.86 46.01 32.75
C PRO A 271 5.44 45.54 34.08
N LYS A 272 4.70 44.71 34.82
CA LYS A 272 5.11 44.16 36.12
C LYS A 272 6.38 43.31 36.02
N ARG A 273 6.44 42.37 35.05
CA ARG A 273 7.64 41.52 34.86
C ARG A 273 8.81 42.27 34.24
N LYS A 274 8.55 43.26 33.39
CA LYS A 274 9.59 44.19 32.91
C LYS A 274 10.21 44.98 34.06
N LEU A 275 9.39 45.54 34.95
CA LEU A 275 9.84 46.27 36.13
C LEU A 275 10.64 45.36 37.06
N GLN A 276 10.15 44.13 37.31
CA GLN A 276 10.85 43.15 38.15
C GLN A 276 12.21 42.75 37.56
N ARG A 277 12.30 42.51 36.24
CA ARG A 277 13.60 42.30 35.57
C ARG A 277 14.51 43.52 35.64
N ALA A 278 13.96 44.73 35.50
CA ALA A 278 14.73 45.96 35.61
C ALA A 278 15.26 46.19 37.03
N LEU A 279 14.50 45.77 38.06
CA LEU A 279 14.92 45.73 39.45
C LEU A 279 16.05 44.70 39.66
N GLU A 280 15.85 43.45 39.25
CA GLU A 280 16.87 42.38 39.38
C GLU A 280 18.18 42.73 38.66
N LYS A 281 18.08 43.31 37.46
CA LYS A 281 19.25 43.70 36.66
C LYS A 281 19.82 45.08 37.01
N HIS A 282 19.31 45.75 38.06
CA HIS A 282 19.76 47.07 38.50
C HIS A 282 19.77 48.13 37.39
N GLN A 283 18.77 48.10 36.50
CA GLN A 283 18.68 48.98 35.30
C GLN A 283 17.86 50.25 35.54
N LEU A 284 17.38 50.46 36.77
CA LEU A 284 16.58 51.61 37.15
C LEU A 284 17.48 52.74 37.64
N CYS A 285 17.38 53.91 37.01
CA CYS A 285 18.05 55.12 37.47
C CYS A 285 17.01 56.06 38.08
N LEU A 286 17.33 56.60 39.25
CA LEU A 286 16.51 57.56 39.98
C LEU A 286 16.89 58.98 39.54
N TYR A 287 15.96 59.70 38.91
CA TYR A 287 16.14 61.13 38.59
C TYR A 287 15.29 61.97 39.54
N TYR A 288 15.93 62.87 40.26
CA TYR A 288 15.26 63.88 41.06
C TYR A 288 15.12 65.16 40.25
N GLN A 289 13.88 65.62 40.05
CA GLN A 289 13.60 66.94 39.48
C GLN A 289 13.01 67.84 40.57
N PRO A 290 13.75 68.86 41.03
CA PRO A 290 13.22 69.81 42.00
C PRO A 290 12.20 70.73 41.34
N ILE A 291 11.03 70.88 41.97
CA ILE A 291 10.03 71.89 41.59
C ILE A 291 10.23 73.08 42.50
N ILE A 292 10.54 74.23 41.90
CA ILE A 292 10.77 75.48 42.61
C ILE A 292 9.51 76.32 42.42
N ASP A 293 8.88 76.74 43.52
CA ASP A 293 7.80 77.73 43.47
C ASP A 293 8.42 79.11 43.30
N ILE A 294 8.03 79.80 42.22
CA ILE A 294 8.64 81.08 41.81
C ILE A 294 8.07 82.26 42.62
N LYS A 295 6.95 82.08 43.35
CA LYS A 295 6.30 83.18 44.09
C LYS A 295 6.78 83.34 45.53
N ASN A 296 7.05 82.24 46.22
CA ASN A 296 7.63 82.25 47.55
C ASN A 296 8.88 81.39 47.46
N VAL A 297 10.06 82.00 47.58
CA VAL A 297 11.37 81.30 47.58
C VAL A 297 11.43 80.34 48.77
N SER A 298 10.76 79.21 48.61
CA SER A 298 10.58 78.15 49.58
C SER A 298 10.38 76.88 48.76
N ALA A 299 11.29 75.92 48.93
CA ALA A 299 11.24 74.68 48.19
C ALA A 299 9.96 73.91 48.56
N LEU A 300 9.03 73.80 47.62
CA LEU A 300 7.88 72.92 47.76
C LEU A 300 8.40 71.49 47.81
N LYS A 301 8.31 70.83 48.98
CA LYS A 301 8.66 69.41 49.18
C LYS A 301 7.65 68.49 48.47
N ARG A 302 7.51 68.57 47.15
CA ARG A 302 6.89 67.52 46.35
C ARG A 302 7.95 66.93 45.43
N CYS A 303 8.49 65.80 45.86
CA CYS A 303 9.34 64.96 45.04
C CYS A 303 8.46 64.11 44.12
N TYR A 304 8.63 64.26 42.81
CA TYR A 304 8.18 63.24 41.86
C TYR A 304 9.33 62.29 41.60
N VAL A 305 9.12 61.01 41.92
CA VAL A 305 10.08 59.94 41.60
C VAL A 305 9.72 59.38 40.23
N GLY A 306 10.51 59.74 39.21
CA GLY A 306 10.41 59.15 37.88
C GLY A 306 11.38 57.98 37.75
N LEU A 307 10.85 56.76 37.54
CA LEU A 307 11.67 55.59 37.20
C LEU A 307 11.87 55.55 35.69
N VAL A 308 13.10 55.83 35.24
CA VAL A 308 13.47 55.76 33.82
C VAL A 308 14.32 54.51 33.61
N SER A 309 13.84 53.60 32.75
CA SER A 309 14.63 52.44 32.32
C SER A 309 15.70 52.92 31.34
N ARG A 310 16.99 52.76 31.69
CA ARG A 310 18.09 53.01 30.74
C ARG A 310 18.00 52.00 29.59
N GLY A 311 17.47 52.41 28.45
CA GLY A 311 17.57 51.65 27.21
C GLY A 311 19.02 51.71 26.69
N LYS A 312 19.67 50.56 26.57
CA LYS A 312 20.78 50.37 25.63
C LYS A 312 20.24 49.94 24.28
#